data_AF-A0A534JP26-F1
#
_entry.id   AF-A0A534JP26-F1
#
_cell.length_a   1.000
_cell.length_b   1.000
_cell.length_c   1.000
_cell.angle_alpha   90.00
_cell.angle_beta   90.00
_cell.angle_gamma   90.00
#
_symmetry.space_group_name_H-M   'P 1'
#
loop_
_entity.id
_entity.type
_entity.pdbx_description
1 polymer ?
#
loop_
_entity_poly.entity_id
_entity_poly.type
_entity_poly.pdbx_seq_one_letter_code
_entity_poly.pdbx_strand_id
1 'polypeptide(L)' 'MAKRKSSKPLETHIKELEAAVAELHECAACGKPIAADATTCPHCGTPVREAAELH' A
#
# COMPACT_ATOMS: atom_id res chain seq x y z
N MET A 1 -1.82 42.04 7.58
CA MET A 1 -2.88 41.17 7.00
C MET A 1 -2.24 40.14 6.06
N ALA A 2 -2.21 38.86 6.41
CA ALA A 2 -1.86 37.76 5.50
C ALA A 2 -2.30 36.41 6.08
N LYS A 3 -3.51 35.93 5.74
CA LYS A 3 -3.90 34.53 5.94
C LYS A 3 -3.91 33.85 4.58
N ARG A 4 -2.76 33.34 4.16
CA ARG A 4 -2.56 32.57 2.92
C ARG A 4 -1.69 31.38 3.37
N LYS A 5 -1.97 30.11 3.10
CA LYS A 5 -2.86 29.47 2.13
C LYS A 5 -2.93 27.99 2.52
N SER A 6 -4.14 27.42 2.51
CA SER A 6 -4.40 26.00 2.22
C SER A 6 -3.57 24.96 2.99
N SER A 7 -3.92 24.68 4.23
CA SER A 7 -3.50 23.45 4.91
C SER A 7 -4.75 22.61 5.12
N LYS A 8 -5.07 21.71 4.18
CA LYS A 8 -5.94 20.58 4.53
C LYS A 8 -5.30 19.90 5.75
N PRO A 9 -6.07 19.57 6.80
CA PRO A 9 -5.48 19.04 8.00
C PRO A 9 -4.77 17.73 7.65
N LEU A 10 -3.55 17.55 8.18
CA LEU A 10 -2.68 16.41 7.88
C LEU A 10 -3.39 15.06 8.12
N GLU A 11 -4.37 15.06 9.02
CA GLU A 11 -5.27 13.94 9.31
C GLU A 11 -5.99 13.37 8.07
N THR A 12 -6.36 14.20 7.08
CA THR A 12 -7.06 13.73 5.88
C THR A 12 -6.12 12.99 4.94
N HIS A 13 -4.89 13.50 4.79
CA HIS A 13 -3.87 12.88 3.96
C HIS A 13 -3.39 11.53 4.51
N ILE A 14 -3.34 11.38 5.83
CA ILE A 14 -2.99 10.11 6.48
C ILE A 14 -4.05 9.05 6.17
N LYS A 15 -5.34 9.38 6.35
CA LYS A 15 -6.45 8.44 6.06
C LYS A 15 -6.47 7.96 4.62
N GLU A 16 -6.23 8.85 3.64
CA GLU A 16 -6.19 8.47 2.22
C GLU A 16 -5.02 7.53 1.90
N LEU A 17 -3.86 7.75 2.52
CA LEU A 17 -2.69 6.89 2.33
C LEU A 17 -2.85 5.52 3.02
N GLU A 18 -3.43 5.48 4.22
CA GLU A 18 -3.73 4.22 4.92
C GLU A 18 -4.68 3.34 4.10
N ALA A 19 -5.72 3.93 3.50
CA ALA A 19 -6.65 3.20 2.63
C ALA A 19 -5.95 2.63 1.39
N ALA A 20 -5.01 3.37 0.80
CA ALA A 20 -4.21 2.89 -0.33
C ALA A 20 -3.22 1.78 0.06
N VAL A 21 -2.66 1.83 1.28
CA VAL A 21 -1.74 0.79 1.79
C VAL A 21 -2.49 -0.47 2.24
N ALA A 22 -3.76 -0.35 2.65
CA ALA A 22 -4.57 -1.49 3.10
C ALA A 22 -4.85 -2.54 2.00
N GLU A 23 -4.73 -2.18 0.72
CA GLU A 23 -4.87 -3.12 -0.41
C GLU A 23 -3.57 -3.88 -0.75
N LEU A 24 -2.45 -3.58 -0.07
CA LEU A 24 -1.19 -4.32 -0.23
C LEU A 24 -1.18 -5.54 0.71
N HIS A 25 -0.67 -6.66 0.22
CA HIS A 25 -0.44 -7.87 1.01
C HIS A 25 0.98 -7.90 1.58
N GLU A 26 1.19 -8.57 2.71
CA GLU A 26 2.53 -8.75 3.26
C GLU A 26 3.21 -9.98 2.65
N CYS A 27 4.46 -9.82 2.21
CA CYS A 27 5.25 -10.93 1.70
C CYS A 27 5.57 -11.92 2.83
N ALA A 28 5.14 -13.18 2.70
CA ALA A 28 5.39 -14.23 3.69
C ALA A 28 6.89 -14.53 3.95
N ALA A 29 7.78 -14.15 3.03
CA ALA A 29 9.22 -14.42 3.16
C ALA A 29 9.99 -13.28 3.85
N CYS A 30 9.63 -12.02 3.59
CA CYS A 30 10.39 -10.87 4.10
C CYS A 30 9.57 -9.89 4.95
N GLY A 31 8.24 -10.08 5.03
CA GLY A 31 7.33 -9.21 5.78
C GLY A 31 7.14 -7.82 5.20
N LYS A 32 7.55 -7.58 3.94
CA LYS A 32 7.33 -6.28 3.27
C LYS A 32 6.00 -6.26 2.52
N PRO A 33 5.32 -5.11 2.46
CA PRO A 33 4.09 -4.98 1.70
C PRO A 33 4.39 -5.10 0.19
N ILE A 34 3.56 -5.84 -0.51
CA ILE A 34 3.63 -6.15 -1.93
C ILE A 34 2.24 -5.98 -2.53
N ALA A 35 2.17 -5.68 -3.83
CA ALA A 35 0.89 -5.57 -4.51
C ALA A 35 0.15 -6.92 -4.47
N ALA A 36 -1.17 -6.89 -4.32
CA ALA A 36 -1.99 -8.11 -4.28
C ALA A 36 -1.89 -8.91 -5.58
N ASP A 37 -1.66 -8.24 -6.70
CA ASP A 37 -1.41 -8.82 -8.02
C ASP A 37 0.07 -9.17 -8.29
N ALA A 38 0.98 -8.87 -7.36
CA ALA A 38 2.39 -9.16 -7.56
C ALA A 38 2.62 -10.68 -7.57
N THR A 39 3.14 -11.20 -8.68
CA THR A 39 3.52 -12.62 -8.80
C THR A 39 4.85 -12.92 -8.11
N THR A 40 5.70 -11.91 -7.95
CA THR A 40 7.02 -12.01 -7.31
C THR A 40 7.26 -10.78 -6.44
N CYS A 41 7.81 -10.98 -5.25
CA CYS A 41 8.11 -9.90 -4.33
C CYS A 41 9.24 -9.02 -4.91
N PRO A 42 9.01 -7.73 -5.18
CA PRO A 42 10.04 -6.82 -5.68
C PRO A 42 11.11 -6.49 -4.64
N HIS A 43 10.89 -6.87 -3.37
CA HIS A 43 11.83 -6.57 -2.29
C HIS A 43 12.85 -7.67 -2.02
N CYS A 44 12.43 -8.94 -2.08
CA CYS A 44 13.31 -10.07 -1.80
C CYS A 44 13.46 -11.05 -2.97
N GLY A 45 12.60 -10.95 -4.00
CA GLY A 45 12.60 -11.86 -5.16
C GLY A 45 11.85 -13.18 -4.94
N THR A 46 11.19 -13.38 -3.79
CA THR A 46 10.40 -14.58 -3.53
C THR A 46 9.12 -14.59 -4.38
N PRO A 47 8.77 -15.71 -5.05
CA PRO A 47 7.49 -15.85 -5.75
C PRO A 47 6.32 -15.82 -4.76
N VAL A 48 5.29 -15.06 -5.07
CA VAL A 48 4.14 -14.78 -4.19
C VAL A 48 2.96 -15.71 -4.48
N ARG A 49 2.96 -16.39 -5.64
CA ARG A 49 1.98 -17.36 -6.17
C ARG A 49 0.55 -17.21 -5.63
N GLU A 50 -0.18 -16.34 -6.34
CA GLU A 50 -1.61 -16.34 -6.67
C GLU A 50 -2.63 -16.79 -5.61
N ALA A 51 -3.33 -15.80 -5.06
CA ALA A 51 -4.58 -15.96 -4.32
C ALA A 51 -5.80 -15.38 -5.08
N ALA A 52 -5.87 -15.47 -6.42
CA ALA A 52 -6.95 -14.82 -7.17
C ALA A 52 -7.51 -15.59 -8.38
N GLU A 53 -7.43 -16.93 -8.42
CA GLU A 53 -8.23 -17.72 -9.36
C GLU A 53 -9.23 -18.59 -8.59
N LEU A 54 -10.40 -18.03 -8.30
CA LEU A 54 -11.70 -18.72 -8.19
C LEU A 54 -12.78 -17.62 -8.09
N HIS A 55 -13.24 -17.17 -9.25
CA HIS A 55 -14.43 -16.33 -9.40
C HIS A 55 -15.65 -17.22 -9.67
#